data_AF-A0A940URQ2-F1
#
_entry.id   AF-A0A940URQ2-F1
#
_cell.length_a   1.000
_cell.length_b   1.000
_cell.length_c   1.000
_cell.angle_alpha   90.00
_cell.angle_beta   90.00
_cell.angle_gamma   90.00
#
_symmetry.space_group_name_H-M   'P 1'
#
loop_
_entity.id
_entity.type
_entity.pdbx_description
1 polymer ?
#
loop_
_entity_poly.entity_id
_entity_poly.type
_entity_poly.pdbx_seq_one_letter_code
_entity_poly.pdbx_strand_id
1 'polypeptide(L)'
;MIAYKGFNAGLICRGYQFVMGLNVTEKANCRANGFHCAEDPLDCLSYYSNLDGAEYYIVDARGDLDEDEIDSKIACTEITIIKRLTKEELFLHGLAYMVDHPLRKWSSHVTKDNARTSSGYAFVRGIDPAASGRLGDILAFAKEEPDNGKITQVALTRVDGEKVLPGVWYGVDLTERKVNPV
;
A
#
# COMPACT_ATOMS: atom_id res chain seq x y z
N MET A 1 -15.29 -6.14 7.86
CA MET A 1 -14.60 -6.28 6.56
C MET A 1 -13.11 -6.17 6.80
N ILE A 2 -12.30 -6.95 6.07
CA ILE A 2 -10.85 -6.80 6.16
C ILE A 2 -10.43 -5.49 5.48
N ALA A 3 -9.63 -4.70 6.19
CA ALA A 3 -9.08 -3.43 5.76
C ALA A 3 -7.69 -3.23 6.38
N TYR A 4 -7.07 -2.09 6.07
CA TYR A 4 -5.72 -1.76 6.51
C TYR A 4 -5.71 -0.46 7.29
N LYS A 5 -4.88 -0.38 8.32
CA LYS A 5 -4.78 0.84 9.12
C LYS A 5 -3.33 1.15 9.45
N GLY A 6 -2.96 2.40 9.16
CA GLY A 6 -1.73 3.01 9.64
C GLY A 6 -1.90 3.65 11.03
N PHE A 7 -0.83 3.59 11.82
CA PHE A 7 -0.70 4.20 13.14
C PHE A 7 0.68 4.85 13.29
N ASN A 8 0.77 5.82 14.20
CA ASN A 8 2.06 6.15 14.79
C ASN A 8 2.56 4.98 15.66
N ALA A 9 3.87 4.96 15.93
CA ALA A 9 4.49 3.97 16.79
C ALA A 9 3.69 3.70 18.07
N GLY A 10 3.47 2.41 18.37
CA GLY A 10 2.70 1.98 19.51
C GLY A 10 1.19 2.12 19.33
N LEU A 11 0.62 1.87 18.14
CA LEU A 11 -0.84 1.85 17.91
C LEU A 11 -1.57 3.17 18.23
N ILE A 12 -0.93 4.32 17.99
CA ILE A 12 -1.53 5.64 18.28
C ILE A 12 -2.08 6.27 17.01
N CYS A 13 -3.33 6.74 17.06
CA CYS A 13 -3.93 7.57 16.00
C CYS A 13 -4.73 8.71 16.64
N ARG A 14 -4.41 9.96 16.28
CA ARG A 14 -5.12 11.18 16.73
C ARG A 14 -5.34 11.28 18.25
N GLY A 15 -4.35 10.83 19.03
CA GLY A 15 -4.40 10.86 20.50
C GLY A 15 -5.13 9.67 21.15
N TYR A 16 -5.75 8.80 20.35
CA TYR A 16 -6.29 7.52 20.83
C TYR A 16 -5.23 6.43 20.75
N GLN A 17 -5.06 5.70 21.85
CA GLN A 17 -4.17 4.55 21.99
C GLN A 17 -4.98 3.28 21.73
N PHE A 18 -4.80 2.65 20.58
CA PHE A 18 -5.46 1.39 20.26
C PHE A 18 -4.77 0.20 20.93
N VAL A 19 -5.49 -0.90 21.05
CA VAL A 19 -4.98 -2.20 21.52
C VAL A 19 -5.22 -3.29 20.48
N MET A 20 -4.36 -4.31 20.45
CA MET A 20 -4.62 -5.52 19.66
C MET A 20 -5.98 -6.13 20.05
N GLY A 21 -6.75 -6.59 19.07
CA GLY A 21 -8.14 -6.99 19.27
C GLY A 21 -9.13 -5.83 19.10
N LEU A 22 -10.28 -5.91 19.78
CA LEU A 22 -11.42 -5.01 19.58
C LEU A 22 -11.19 -3.63 20.21
N ASN A 23 -11.46 -2.59 19.42
CA ASN A 23 -11.56 -1.20 19.85
C ASN A 23 -12.91 -0.66 19.38
N VAL A 24 -13.56 0.18 20.18
CA VAL A 24 -14.89 0.73 19.89
C VAL A 24 -14.96 2.24 20.09
N THR A 25 -15.83 2.90 19.32
CA THR A 25 -16.17 4.32 19.45
C THR A 25 -17.67 4.51 19.26
N GLU A 26 -18.23 5.59 19.81
CA GLU A 26 -19.68 5.86 19.73
C GLU A 26 -20.15 6.27 18.33
N LYS A 27 -19.26 6.78 17.47
CA LYS A 27 -19.63 7.29 16.13
C LYS A 27 -18.56 6.96 15.10
N ALA A 28 -18.98 6.48 13.93
CA ALA A 28 -18.14 6.50 12.74
C ALA A 28 -17.97 7.96 12.29
N ASN A 29 -16.72 8.42 12.16
CA ASN A 29 -16.45 9.77 11.70
C ASN A 29 -15.13 9.82 10.93
N CYS A 30 -15.18 9.98 9.62
CA CYS A 30 -13.99 10.06 8.77
C CYS A 30 -13.03 11.21 9.12
N ARG A 31 -13.52 12.27 9.78
CA ARG A 31 -12.76 13.50 10.07
C ARG A 31 -12.32 13.63 11.52
N ALA A 32 -12.92 12.88 12.45
CA ALA A 32 -12.65 12.94 13.88
C ALA A 32 -12.34 11.54 14.44
N ASN A 33 -11.94 11.43 15.72
CA ASN A 33 -11.73 10.20 16.51
C ASN A 33 -10.69 9.15 16.08
N GLY A 34 -10.27 9.07 14.81
CA GLY A 34 -9.21 8.15 14.37
C GLY A 34 -9.66 6.71 14.07
N PHE A 35 -10.95 6.40 14.13
CA PHE A 35 -11.51 5.10 13.77
C PHE A 35 -11.80 5.01 12.27
N HIS A 36 -10.75 5.14 11.47
CA HIS A 36 -10.78 4.91 10.03
C HIS A 36 -9.68 3.95 9.59
N CYS A 37 -9.94 3.22 8.52
CA CYS A 37 -9.05 2.29 7.84
C CYS A 37 -9.15 2.53 6.33
N ALA A 38 -8.37 1.81 5.53
CA ALA A 38 -8.37 1.87 4.07
C ALA A 38 -8.65 0.47 3.50
N GLU A 39 -9.50 0.38 2.48
CA GLU A 39 -9.69 -0.85 1.71
C GLU A 39 -8.42 -1.20 0.92
N ASP A 40 -7.83 -0.22 0.22
CA ASP A 40 -6.53 -0.34 -0.45
C ASP A 40 -5.40 -0.09 0.58
N PRO A 41 -4.52 -1.08 0.85
CA PRO A 41 -3.41 -0.90 1.79
C PRO A 41 -2.52 0.30 1.48
N LEU A 42 -2.32 0.65 0.20
CA LEU A 42 -1.43 1.72 -0.20
C LEU A 42 -1.96 3.11 0.17
N ASP A 43 -3.28 3.27 0.33
CA ASP A 43 -3.86 4.54 0.75
C ASP A 43 -3.50 4.90 2.20
N CYS A 44 -3.06 3.93 3.02
CA CYS A 44 -2.47 4.22 4.33
C CYS A 44 -1.24 5.14 4.22
N LEU A 45 -0.49 5.07 3.12
CA LEU A 45 0.73 5.85 2.90
C LEU A 45 0.45 7.35 2.68
N SER A 46 -0.78 7.71 2.32
CA SER A 46 -1.21 9.12 2.21
C SER A 46 -1.26 9.83 3.56
N TYR A 47 -1.51 9.07 4.63
CA TYR A 47 -1.60 9.58 6.00
C TYR A 47 -0.34 9.28 6.82
N TYR A 48 0.34 8.17 6.49
CA TYR A 48 1.54 7.69 7.15
C TYR A 48 2.60 7.36 6.09
N SER A 49 3.24 8.39 5.53
CA SER A 49 4.20 8.24 4.43
C SER A 49 5.61 7.82 4.88
N ASN A 50 5.97 8.10 6.14
CA ASN A 50 7.24 7.66 6.72
C ASN A 50 7.14 6.20 7.19
N LEU A 51 7.52 5.26 6.32
CA LEU A 51 7.49 3.82 6.58
C LEU A 51 8.29 3.38 7.81
N ASP A 52 9.31 4.15 8.25
CA ASP A 52 10.11 3.85 9.44
C ASP A 52 9.52 4.43 10.74
N GLY A 53 8.63 5.42 10.62
CA GLY A 53 7.96 6.06 11.76
C GLY A 53 6.53 5.57 12.01
N ALA A 54 5.99 4.77 11.10
CA ALA A 54 4.61 4.30 11.12
C ALA A 54 4.52 2.78 11.26
N GLU A 55 3.36 2.32 11.69
CA GLU A 55 3.01 0.92 11.80
C GLU A 55 1.73 0.63 11.02
N TYR A 56 1.69 -0.49 10.31
CA TYR A 56 0.55 -0.87 9.48
C TYR A 56 -0.02 -2.21 9.95
N TYR A 57 -1.33 -2.33 9.92
CA TYR A 57 -2.02 -3.51 10.42
C TYR A 57 -3.16 -3.92 9.50
N ILE A 58 -3.39 -5.22 9.43
CA ILE A 58 -4.68 -5.77 9.01
C ILE A 58 -5.66 -5.55 10.15
N VAL A 59 -6.82 -5.01 9.81
CA VAL A 59 -7.94 -4.80 10.73
C VAL A 59 -9.22 -5.38 10.16
N ASP A 60 -10.16 -5.69 11.04
CA ASP A 60 -11.54 -6.00 10.68
C ASP A 60 -12.46 -4.89 11.17
N ALA A 61 -13.00 -4.12 10.23
CA ALA A 61 -13.90 -3.00 10.46
C ALA A 61 -15.36 -3.47 10.52
N ARG A 62 -16.09 -3.10 11.57
CA ARG A 62 -17.48 -3.49 11.85
C ARG A 62 -18.31 -2.30 12.38
N GLY A 63 -19.58 -2.59 12.68
CA GLY A 63 -20.56 -1.62 13.16
C GLY A 63 -21.01 -0.68 12.05
N ASP A 64 -21.37 0.55 12.42
CA ASP A 64 -21.70 1.61 11.45
C ASP A 64 -20.46 1.94 10.62
N LEU A 65 -20.62 1.95 9.29
CA LEU A 65 -19.59 2.31 8.31
C LEU A 65 -19.94 3.63 7.63
N ASP A 66 -18.93 4.47 7.40
CA ASP A 66 -19.06 5.76 6.71
C ASP A 66 -17.87 5.96 5.77
N GLU A 67 -18.13 6.39 4.53
CA GLU A 67 -17.14 6.56 3.47
C GLU A 67 -17.11 8.03 3.03
N ASP A 68 -15.93 8.62 2.77
CA ASP A 68 -15.81 10.04 2.39
C ASP A 68 -15.60 10.29 0.89
N GLU A 69 -15.76 9.26 0.03
CA GLU A 69 -15.66 9.26 -1.45
C GLU A 69 -14.33 9.80 -2.05
N ILE A 70 -13.33 10.15 -1.22
CA ILE A 70 -12.07 10.76 -1.68
C ILE A 70 -11.04 9.69 -2.10
N ASP A 71 -10.83 8.71 -1.23
CA ASP A 71 -9.95 7.55 -1.39
C ASP A 71 -10.66 6.30 -0.83
N SER A 72 -9.93 5.20 -0.62
CA SER A 72 -10.51 3.96 -0.08
C SER A 72 -10.79 3.99 1.43
N LYS A 73 -10.83 5.19 2.04
CA LYS A 73 -10.98 5.34 3.48
C LYS A 73 -12.40 5.08 3.96
N ILE A 74 -12.46 4.27 5.02
CA ILE A 74 -13.69 3.82 5.65
C ILE A 74 -13.59 4.13 7.14
N ALA A 75 -14.49 4.95 7.66
CA ALA A 75 -14.70 5.09 9.10
C ALA A 75 -15.65 4.00 9.61
N CYS A 76 -15.42 3.57 10.84
CA CYS A 76 -16.23 2.55 11.49
C CYS A 76 -16.36 2.79 12.98
N THR A 77 -17.38 2.18 13.60
CA THR A 77 -17.56 2.22 15.06
C THR A 77 -16.77 1.14 15.80
N GLU A 78 -16.42 0.05 15.11
CA GLU A 78 -15.66 -1.07 15.67
C GLU A 78 -14.45 -1.41 14.78
N ILE A 79 -13.25 -1.42 15.37
CA ILE A 79 -12.02 -1.86 14.69
C ILE A 79 -11.40 -2.99 15.51
N THR A 80 -11.32 -4.18 14.93
CA THR A 80 -10.53 -5.27 15.49
C THR A 80 -9.16 -5.30 14.83
N ILE A 81 -8.09 -5.02 15.59
CA ILE A 81 -6.72 -5.10 15.08
C ILE A 81 -6.26 -6.56 15.12
N ILE A 82 -5.87 -7.09 13.96
CA ILE A 82 -5.59 -8.53 13.79
C ILE A 82 -4.09 -8.81 13.75
N LYS A 83 -3.36 -8.16 12.85
CA LYS A 83 -1.96 -8.49 12.57
C LYS A 83 -1.18 -7.25 12.16
N ARG A 84 -0.01 -7.06 12.78
CA ARG A 84 1.01 -6.10 12.33
C ARG A 84 1.66 -6.57 11.04
N LEU A 85 1.80 -5.68 10.08
CA LEU A 85 2.48 -5.92 8.81
C LEU A 85 3.91 -5.38 8.84
N THR A 86 4.82 -6.10 8.20
CA THR A 86 6.08 -5.57 7.69
C THR A 86 5.84 -4.69 6.46
N LYS A 87 6.84 -3.91 6.03
CA LYS A 87 6.73 -3.06 4.82
C LYS A 87 6.48 -3.93 3.57
N GLU A 88 7.18 -5.05 3.47
CA GLU A 88 7.04 -6.01 2.39
C GLU A 88 5.64 -6.63 2.39
N GLU A 89 5.10 -7.02 3.54
CA GLU A 89 3.74 -7.54 3.59
C GLU A 89 2.71 -6.48 3.21
N LEU A 90 2.86 -5.22 3.66
CA LEU A 90 1.98 -4.13 3.24
C LEU A 90 1.95 -4.01 1.70
N PHE A 91 3.11 -4.05 1.06
CA PHE A 91 3.20 -3.93 -0.39
C PHE A 91 2.72 -5.18 -1.13
N LEU A 92 2.95 -6.38 -0.58
CA LEU A 92 2.33 -7.61 -1.10
C LEU A 92 0.81 -7.56 -1.04
N HIS A 93 0.25 -7.04 0.05
CA HIS A 93 -1.20 -6.81 0.17
C HIS A 93 -1.68 -5.77 -0.85
N GLY A 94 -0.89 -4.72 -1.15
CA GLY A 94 -1.21 -3.75 -2.21
C GLY A 94 -1.22 -4.40 -3.60
N LEU A 95 -0.25 -5.27 -3.86
CA LEU A 95 -0.20 -6.06 -5.11
C LEU A 95 -1.41 -6.98 -5.22
N ALA A 96 -1.76 -7.68 -4.15
CA ALA A 96 -2.94 -8.55 -4.10
C ALA A 96 -4.24 -7.76 -4.32
N TYR A 97 -4.39 -6.58 -3.69
CA TYR A 97 -5.54 -5.72 -3.90
C TYR A 97 -5.73 -5.35 -5.38
N MET A 98 -4.64 -4.99 -6.07
CA MET A 98 -4.70 -4.72 -7.52
C MET A 98 -5.03 -5.95 -8.36
N VAL A 99 -4.59 -7.14 -7.96
CA VAL A 99 -4.95 -8.40 -8.63
C VAL A 99 -6.44 -8.70 -8.49
N ASP A 100 -6.99 -8.54 -7.28
CA ASP A 100 -8.39 -8.81 -6.97
C ASP A 100 -9.34 -7.73 -7.52
N HIS A 101 -8.84 -6.49 -7.64
CA HIS A 101 -9.63 -5.33 -8.01
C HIS A 101 -8.98 -4.48 -9.14
N PRO A 102 -8.67 -5.07 -10.30
CA PRO A 102 -7.87 -4.40 -11.34
C PRO A 102 -8.53 -3.14 -11.90
N LEU A 103 -9.86 -3.02 -11.84
CA LEU A 103 -10.60 -1.89 -12.38
C LEU A 103 -10.90 -0.78 -11.36
N ARG A 104 -10.47 -0.93 -10.10
CA ARG A 104 -10.59 0.15 -9.11
C ARG A 104 -9.66 1.32 -9.47
N LYS A 105 -10.03 2.52 -9.01
CA LYS A 105 -9.17 3.70 -9.09
C LYS A 105 -7.85 3.41 -8.38
N TRP A 106 -6.74 3.80 -9.00
CA TRP A 106 -5.42 3.54 -8.44
C TRP A 106 -5.17 4.45 -7.23
N SER A 107 -4.52 3.88 -6.21
CA SER A 107 -3.89 4.69 -5.17
C SER A 107 -2.91 5.69 -5.79
N SER A 108 -2.81 6.88 -5.20
CA SER A 108 -1.84 7.91 -5.62
C SER A 108 -0.39 7.49 -5.46
N HIS A 109 -0.13 6.38 -4.77
CA HIS A 109 1.19 5.78 -4.58
C HIS A 109 1.60 4.80 -5.69
N VAL A 110 0.72 4.56 -6.68
CA VAL A 110 1.00 3.73 -7.85
C VAL A 110 1.32 4.61 -9.05
N THR A 111 2.50 4.42 -9.63
CA THR A 111 2.94 5.12 -10.85
C THR A 111 2.70 4.28 -12.08
N LYS A 112 2.24 4.91 -13.16
CA LYS A 112 2.01 4.25 -14.44
C LYS A 112 3.33 3.94 -15.15
N ASP A 113 3.44 2.71 -15.65
CA ASP A 113 4.51 2.15 -16.49
C ASP A 113 5.91 2.15 -15.89
N ASN A 114 6.43 3.25 -15.34
CA ASN A 114 7.75 3.24 -14.74
C ASN A 114 7.97 4.30 -13.67
N ALA A 115 8.86 3.99 -12.71
CA ALA A 115 9.22 4.93 -11.66
C ALA A 115 10.63 4.68 -11.11
N ARG A 116 11.26 5.77 -10.66
CA ARG A 116 12.38 5.69 -9.71
C ARG A 116 11.87 5.89 -8.31
N THR A 117 12.46 5.20 -7.35
CA THR A 117 12.14 5.35 -5.94
C THR A 117 12.41 6.79 -5.48
N SER A 118 11.49 7.35 -4.69
CA SER A 118 11.62 8.69 -4.09
C SER A 118 11.63 8.63 -2.56
N SER A 119 10.87 7.70 -1.97
CA SER A 119 10.65 7.57 -0.53
C SER A 119 10.90 6.14 -0.03
N GLY A 120 11.95 5.49 -0.53
CA GLY A 120 12.32 4.12 -0.13
C GLY A 120 11.56 3.01 -0.84
N TYR A 121 10.63 3.35 -1.73
CA TYR A 121 9.92 2.38 -2.56
C TYR A 121 9.48 2.97 -3.91
N ALA A 122 9.12 2.08 -4.83
CA ALA A 122 8.44 2.39 -6.08
C ALA A 122 7.36 1.32 -6.31
N PHE A 123 6.14 1.76 -6.60
CA PHE A 123 5.03 0.89 -6.96
C PHE A 123 4.62 1.22 -8.39
N VAL A 124 4.85 0.29 -9.31
CA VAL A 124 4.64 0.52 -10.75
C VAL A 124 3.62 -0.45 -11.32
N ARG A 125 2.70 0.09 -12.12
CA ARG A 125 1.64 -0.67 -12.78
C ARG A 125 1.53 -0.28 -14.25
N GLY A 126 1.44 -1.26 -15.15
CA GLY A 126 1.34 -1.02 -16.60
C GLY A 126 1.57 -2.27 -17.44
N ILE A 127 1.63 -2.12 -18.77
CA ILE A 127 1.80 -3.25 -19.71
C ILE A 127 3.21 -3.86 -19.64
N ASP A 128 4.23 -3.03 -19.46
CA ASP A 128 5.62 -3.44 -19.24
C ASP A 128 6.23 -2.61 -18.12
N PRO A 129 5.85 -2.90 -16.85
CA PRO A 129 6.19 -2.04 -15.74
C PRO A 129 7.69 -2.17 -15.40
N ALA A 130 8.36 -1.03 -15.20
CA ALA A 130 9.78 -1.00 -14.86
C ALA A 130 10.08 -0.06 -13.69
N ALA A 131 11.00 -0.44 -12.81
CA ALA A 131 11.36 0.37 -11.66
C ALA A 131 12.86 0.31 -11.36
N SER A 132 13.37 1.36 -10.75
CA SER A 132 14.76 1.47 -10.31
C SER A 132 14.84 2.19 -8.97
N GLY A 133 15.79 1.79 -8.13
CA GLY A 133 15.93 2.35 -6.79
C GLY A 133 17.34 2.34 -6.24
N ARG A 134 17.49 2.83 -5.01
CA ARG A 134 18.73 2.83 -4.23
C ARG A 134 18.82 1.56 -3.40
N LEU A 135 20.03 1.26 -2.91
CA LEU A 135 20.25 0.11 -2.01
C LEU A 135 19.29 0.16 -0.82
N GLY A 136 18.58 -0.93 -0.59
CA GLY A 136 17.59 -1.08 0.48
C GLY A 136 16.16 -0.68 0.10
N ASP A 137 15.94 0.01 -1.03
CA ASP A 137 14.60 0.38 -1.47
C ASP A 137 13.80 -0.83 -1.95
N ILE A 138 12.47 -0.73 -1.90
CA ILE A 138 11.55 -1.79 -2.33
C ILE A 138 10.94 -1.45 -3.69
N LEU A 139 10.99 -2.40 -4.63
CA LEU A 139 10.37 -2.28 -5.95
C LEU A 139 9.19 -3.24 -6.05
N ALA A 140 7.99 -2.71 -6.29
CA ALA A 140 6.75 -3.46 -6.45
C ALA A 140 6.20 -3.27 -7.86
N PHE A 141 5.84 -4.37 -8.52
CA PHE A 141 5.45 -4.40 -9.92
C PHE A 141 4.10 -5.09 -10.09
N ALA A 142 3.19 -4.47 -10.84
CA ALA A 142 1.94 -5.07 -11.29
C ALA A 142 1.83 -4.96 -12.82
N LYS A 143 1.98 -6.07 -13.53
CA LYS A 143 1.88 -6.13 -14.98
C LYS A 143 0.44 -6.36 -15.41
N GLU A 144 -0.02 -5.51 -16.31
CA GLU A 144 -1.36 -5.56 -16.89
C GLU A 144 -1.38 -6.35 -18.20
N GLU A 145 -2.52 -6.99 -18.46
CA GLU A 145 -2.90 -7.37 -19.82
C GLU A 145 -3.36 -6.12 -20.60
N PRO A 146 -2.84 -5.87 -21.82
CA PRO A 146 -3.10 -4.64 -22.57
C PRO A 146 -4.57 -4.30 -22.81
N ASP A 147 -5.42 -5.32 -22.97
CA ASP A 147 -6.77 -5.15 -23.48
C ASP A 147 -7.81 -4.88 -22.39
N ASN A 148 -7.54 -5.28 -21.15
CA ASN A 148 -8.55 -5.29 -20.08
C ASN A 148 -8.03 -4.80 -18.71
N GLY A 149 -6.73 -4.48 -18.59
CA GLY A 149 -6.15 -3.98 -17.34
C GLY A 149 -6.06 -5.03 -16.22
N LYS A 150 -6.36 -6.30 -16.50
CA LYS A 150 -6.21 -7.41 -15.54
C LYS A 150 -4.74 -7.56 -15.19
N ILE A 151 -4.44 -7.74 -13.91
CA ILE A 151 -3.08 -8.03 -13.48
C ILE A 151 -2.74 -9.49 -13.81
N THR A 152 -1.69 -9.69 -14.59
CA THR A 152 -1.21 -11.00 -15.06
C THR A 152 0.03 -11.47 -14.32
N GLN A 153 0.83 -10.53 -13.81
CA GLN A 153 2.03 -10.84 -13.05
C GLN A 153 2.25 -9.78 -12.00
N VAL A 154 2.70 -10.19 -10.82
CA VAL A 154 3.17 -9.31 -9.77
C VAL A 154 4.54 -9.74 -9.30
N ALA A 155 5.34 -8.78 -8.87
CA ALA A 155 6.62 -9.06 -8.21
C ALA A 155 6.90 -8.00 -7.15
N LEU A 156 7.61 -8.42 -6.10
CA LEU A 156 8.15 -7.55 -5.08
C LEU A 156 9.61 -7.93 -4.87
N THR A 157 10.50 -6.95 -4.87
CA THR A 157 11.91 -7.18 -4.54
C THR A 157 12.49 -6.01 -3.77
N ARG A 158 13.59 -6.26 -3.07
CA ARG A 158 14.42 -5.22 -2.45
C ARG A 158 15.68 -5.06 -3.30
N VAL A 159 16.12 -3.82 -3.48
CA VAL A 159 17.43 -3.53 -4.08
C VAL A 159 18.50 -3.97 -3.09
N ASP A 160 19.09 -5.14 -3.32
CA ASP A 160 20.02 -5.80 -2.41
C ASP A 160 21.50 -5.54 -2.74
N GLY A 161 21.79 -5.01 -3.94
CA GLY A 161 23.16 -4.79 -4.40
C GLY A 161 23.88 -6.05 -4.89
N GLU A 162 23.19 -7.19 -4.94
CA GLU A 162 23.73 -8.47 -5.42
C GLU A 162 22.97 -8.96 -6.66
N LYS A 163 21.65 -9.15 -6.53
CA LYS A 163 20.76 -9.59 -7.61
C LYS A 163 20.05 -8.40 -8.25
N VAL A 164 19.68 -7.43 -7.44
CA VAL A 164 19.01 -6.20 -7.85
C VAL A 164 19.93 -5.04 -7.48
N LEU A 165 20.63 -4.52 -8.50
CA LEU A 165 21.66 -3.50 -8.34
C LEU A 165 21.03 -2.10 -8.24
N PRO A 166 21.63 -1.20 -7.42
CA PRO A 166 21.15 0.17 -7.29
C PRO A 166 21.30 0.95 -8.60
N GLY A 167 20.28 1.73 -8.95
CA GLY A 167 20.27 2.57 -10.15
C GLY A 167 20.02 1.83 -11.47
N VAL A 168 19.92 0.49 -11.43
CA VAL A 168 19.53 -0.34 -12.58
C VAL A 168 18.00 -0.44 -12.63
N TRP A 169 17.45 -0.49 -13.84
CA TRP A 169 16.01 -0.65 -14.07
C TRP A 169 15.67 -2.12 -14.25
N TYR A 170 14.64 -2.58 -13.55
CA TYR A 170 14.16 -3.95 -13.61
C TYR A 170 12.69 -4.00 -14.01
N GLY A 171 12.30 -5.03 -14.74
CA GLY A 171 10.90 -5.34 -15.02
C GLY A 171 10.28 -6.25 -13.95
N VAL A 172 9.00 -6.58 -14.12
CA VAL A 172 8.26 -7.51 -13.24
C VAL A 172 8.88 -8.92 -13.16
N ASP A 173 9.62 -9.34 -14.19
CA ASP A 173 10.36 -10.60 -14.22
C ASP A 173 11.76 -10.51 -13.57
N LEU A 174 12.07 -9.37 -12.95
CA LEU A 174 13.36 -9.03 -12.35
C LEU A 174 14.54 -9.09 -13.32
N THR A 175 14.26 -8.94 -14.62
CA THR A 175 15.31 -8.76 -15.64
C THR A 175 15.50 -7.28 -15.96
N GLU A 176 16.72 -6.92 -16.37
CA GLU A 176 17.05 -5.53 -16.66
C GLU A 176 16.22 -4.96 -17.81
N ARG A 177 15.91 -3.65 -17.72
CA ARG A 177 15.15 -2.90 -18.72
C ARG A 177 15.91 -1.66 -19.13
N LYS A 178 15.79 -1.30 -20.41
CA LYS A 178 16.20 0.04 -20.90
C LYS A 178 14.97 0.93 -20.87
N VAL A 179 14.93 1.86 -19.93
CA VAL A 179 13.89 2.88 -19.85
C VAL A 179 14.45 4.17 -20.45
N ASN A 180 13.79 4.69 -21.48
CA ASN A 180 14.16 5.98 -22.05
C ASN A 180 13.81 7.07 -21.03
N PRO A 181 14.72 8.01 -20.73
CA PRO A 181 14.38 9.14 -19.87
C PRO A 181 13.22 9.92 -20.49
N VAL A 182 12.20 10.18 -19.67
CA VAL A 182 11.07 11.06 -19.99
C VAL A 182 11.52 12.50 -20.03
#